data_AF-A0A9D9Q8I1-F1
#
_entry.id   AF-A0A9D9Q8I1-F1
#
_cell.length_a   1.000
_cell.length_b   1.000
_cell.length_c   1.000
_cell.angle_alpha   90.00
_cell.angle_beta   90.00
_cell.angle_gamma   90.00
#
_symmetry.space_group_name_H-M   'P 1'
#
loop_
_entity.id
_entity.type
_entity.pdbx_description
1 polymer ?
#
loop_
_entity_poly.entity_id
_entity_poly.type
_entity_poly.pdbx_seq_one_letter_code
_entity_poly.pdbx_strand_id
1 'polypeptide(L)'
;GMFYVCINLETLNVSGWNTANVTSMGSMFSGCQKLAAIDVSGFNTQNVTSTAGMFQNCKALTTLDVSGFNTAKVSNMRNMFSSCSGLTSLDVSGFITTNVGDMNMMFGNCTGLTTLDVSRWDTGKVNDMTYVFSGCTNLETLDLSSWNTSLVTKMGQMFYNCGKLTTIYVGSGWKTSAVTSSTDMFTYCTKLVGGAGTTYNSSHTDVGYARIDGGTSTPGYLTAKFKRGDVNMDGEVNVSDVTMLVSMILGNTAPNAAANVNGDTDVNVSDVTALVSIILGQN
;
A
#
# COMPACT_ATOMS: atom_id res chain seq x y z
N GLY A 1 -25.18 -1.31 -7.01
CA GLY A 1 -24.63 -2.27 -7.99
C GLY A 1 -25.68 -3.28 -8.39
N MET A 2 -25.38 -4.06 -9.43
CA MET A 2 -26.33 -4.95 -10.12
C MET A 2 -26.75 -6.17 -9.27
N PHE A 3 -25.83 -6.78 -8.52
CA PHE A 3 -26.05 -7.91 -7.60
C PHE A 3 -25.87 -7.49 -6.14
N TYR A 4 -26.33 -6.29 -5.80
CA TYR A 4 -26.20 -5.74 -4.46
C TYR A 4 -27.00 -6.57 -3.44
N VAL A 5 -26.30 -7.12 -2.45
CA VAL A 5 -26.84 -7.89 -1.31
C VAL A 5 -27.58 -9.16 -1.78
N CYS A 6 -27.15 -9.76 -2.89
CA CYS A 6 -27.57 -11.11 -3.27
C CYS A 6 -26.93 -12.17 -2.35
N ILE A 7 -27.33 -12.19 -1.07
CA ILE A 7 -26.71 -12.99 0.00
C ILE A 7 -26.68 -14.50 -0.26
N ASN A 8 -27.58 -15.01 -1.13
CA ASN A 8 -27.67 -16.42 -1.50
C ASN A 8 -27.06 -16.74 -2.87
N LEU A 9 -26.43 -15.77 -3.55
CA LEU A 9 -25.78 -16.01 -4.84
C LEU A 9 -24.50 -16.82 -4.62
N GLU A 10 -24.48 -18.06 -5.09
CA GLU A 10 -23.34 -18.97 -4.97
C GLU A 10 -22.46 -18.99 -6.22
N THR A 11 -23.08 -18.89 -7.39
CA THR A 11 -22.41 -18.90 -8.70
C THR A 11 -23.03 -17.88 -9.63
N LEU A 12 -22.21 -17.26 -10.48
CA LEU A 12 -22.67 -16.35 -11.54
C LEU A 12 -21.74 -16.47 -12.73
N ASN A 13 -22.30 -16.67 -13.93
CA ASN A 13 -21.54 -16.64 -15.18
C ASN A 13 -21.63 -15.24 -15.81
N VAL A 14 -20.49 -14.57 -15.99
CA VAL A 14 -20.39 -13.23 -16.59
C VAL A 14 -19.54 -13.18 -17.87
N SER A 15 -19.11 -14.32 -18.41
CA SER A 15 -18.14 -14.38 -19.52
C SER A 15 -18.63 -13.73 -20.82
N GLY A 16 -19.95 -13.63 -21.01
CA GLY A 16 -20.55 -13.00 -22.19
C GLY A 16 -20.86 -11.50 -22.05
N TRP A 17 -20.48 -10.86 -20.94
CA TRP A 17 -20.91 -9.47 -20.69
C TRP A 17 -20.04 -8.47 -21.45
N ASN A 18 -20.68 -7.61 -22.24
CA ASN A 18 -20.01 -6.45 -22.83
C ASN A 18 -19.97 -5.28 -21.84
N THR A 19 -18.80 -5.05 -21.26
CA THR A 19 -18.56 -4.00 -20.26
C THR A 19 -17.84 -2.76 -20.82
N ALA A 20 -17.61 -2.69 -22.13
CA ALA A 20 -16.75 -1.66 -22.76
C ALA A 20 -17.21 -0.20 -22.52
N ASN A 21 -18.51 0.02 -22.30
CA ASN A 21 -19.10 1.33 -22.05
C ASN A 21 -19.41 1.60 -20.57
N VAL A 22 -19.12 0.65 -19.68
CA VAL A 22 -19.40 0.82 -18.25
C VAL A 22 -18.43 1.85 -17.66
N THR A 23 -18.98 2.87 -17.02
CA THR A 23 -18.20 3.92 -16.34
C THR A 23 -18.14 3.73 -14.82
N SER A 24 -19.06 2.95 -14.25
CA SER A 24 -19.07 2.63 -12.81
C SER A 24 -19.42 1.17 -12.59
N MET A 25 -18.55 0.47 -11.86
CA MET A 25 -18.79 -0.90 -11.35
C MET A 25 -19.08 -0.88 -9.85
N GLY A 26 -19.57 0.25 -9.34
CA GLY A 26 -19.85 0.47 -7.91
C GLY A 26 -20.83 -0.56 -7.34
N SER A 27 -20.40 -1.20 -6.24
CA SER A 27 -21.17 -2.18 -5.46
C SER A 27 -21.74 -3.33 -6.29
N MET A 28 -21.11 -3.68 -7.42
CA MET A 28 -21.64 -4.62 -8.40
C MET A 28 -21.98 -5.99 -7.82
N PHE A 29 -21.10 -6.53 -6.97
CA PHE A 29 -21.26 -7.81 -6.26
C PHE A 29 -21.28 -7.63 -4.73
N SER A 30 -21.38 -6.38 -4.26
CA SER A 30 -21.33 -6.09 -2.83
C SER A 30 -22.40 -6.87 -2.06
N GLY A 31 -22.03 -7.57 -1.00
CA GLY A 31 -22.93 -8.35 -0.16
C GLY A 31 -23.29 -9.73 -0.71
N CYS A 32 -22.67 -10.19 -1.80
CA CYS A 32 -22.78 -11.58 -2.27
C CYS A 32 -22.01 -12.54 -1.35
N GLN A 33 -22.51 -12.74 -0.12
CA GLN A 33 -21.77 -13.41 0.95
C GLN A 33 -21.45 -14.89 0.67
N LYS A 34 -22.25 -15.56 -0.16
CA LYS A 34 -22.05 -16.96 -0.57
C LYS A 34 -21.33 -17.16 -1.90
N LEU A 35 -20.98 -16.08 -2.62
CA LEU A 35 -20.31 -16.18 -3.92
C LEU A 35 -18.87 -16.64 -3.70
N ALA A 36 -18.61 -17.89 -4.05
CA ALA A 36 -17.32 -18.54 -3.76
C ALA A 36 -16.24 -18.23 -4.81
N ALA A 37 -16.66 -18.01 -6.06
CA ALA A 37 -15.80 -17.68 -7.20
C ALA A 37 -16.58 -16.87 -8.23
N ILE A 38 -15.89 -15.99 -8.95
CA ILE A 38 -16.41 -15.28 -10.11
C ILE A 38 -15.26 -14.98 -11.08
N ASP A 39 -15.46 -15.27 -12.36
CA ASP A 39 -14.49 -14.95 -13.40
C ASP A 39 -14.81 -13.57 -14.01
N VAL A 40 -14.01 -12.57 -13.66
CA VAL A 40 -14.12 -11.20 -14.19
C VAL A 40 -13.01 -10.86 -15.19
N SER A 41 -12.25 -11.85 -15.66
CA SER A 41 -11.12 -11.66 -16.57
C SER A 41 -11.54 -11.05 -17.92
N GLY A 42 -12.80 -11.28 -18.34
CA GLY A 42 -13.39 -10.70 -19.55
C GLY A 42 -13.86 -9.25 -19.42
N PHE A 43 -13.75 -8.60 -18.26
CA PHE A 43 -14.25 -7.23 -18.07
C PHE A 43 -13.35 -6.20 -18.74
N ASN A 44 -13.91 -5.41 -19.67
CA ASN A 44 -13.27 -4.21 -20.18
C ASN A 44 -13.52 -3.04 -19.22
N THR A 45 -12.46 -2.61 -18.54
CA THR A 45 -12.48 -1.58 -17.48
C THR A 45 -11.87 -0.24 -17.92
N GLN A 46 -11.51 -0.07 -19.20
CA GLN A 46 -10.79 1.11 -19.70
C GLN A 46 -11.53 2.45 -19.54
N ASN A 47 -12.84 2.41 -19.33
CA ASN A 47 -13.72 3.57 -19.16
C ASN A 47 -14.27 3.69 -17.74
N VAL A 48 -13.96 2.75 -16.86
CA VAL A 48 -14.43 2.74 -15.48
C VAL A 48 -13.72 3.82 -14.67
N THR A 49 -14.49 4.66 -13.99
CA THR A 49 -14.00 5.71 -13.09
C THR A 49 -14.24 5.38 -11.62
N SER A 50 -15.12 4.41 -11.33
CA SER A 50 -15.41 3.97 -9.96
C SER A 50 -15.57 2.45 -9.86
N THR A 51 -14.82 1.87 -8.93
CA THR A 51 -14.94 0.46 -8.50
C THR A 51 -15.40 0.36 -7.05
N ALA A 52 -15.97 1.45 -6.51
CA ALA A 52 -16.31 1.58 -5.10
C ALA A 52 -17.19 0.42 -4.61
N GLY A 53 -16.69 -0.34 -3.64
CA GLY A 53 -17.39 -1.45 -3.02
C GLY A 53 -17.70 -2.62 -3.95
N MET A 54 -17.06 -2.74 -5.12
CA MET A 54 -17.42 -3.72 -6.15
C MET A 54 -17.59 -5.15 -5.60
N PHE A 55 -16.69 -5.59 -4.71
CA PHE A 55 -16.71 -6.91 -4.07
C PHE A 55 -16.92 -6.84 -2.55
N GLN A 56 -17.31 -5.70 -2.00
CA GLN A 56 -17.46 -5.52 -0.55
C GLN A 56 -18.35 -6.61 0.07
N ASN A 57 -17.95 -7.19 1.21
CA ASN A 57 -18.67 -8.26 1.91
C ASN A 57 -18.87 -9.57 1.10
N CYS A 58 -18.06 -9.85 0.07
CA CYS A 58 -18.02 -11.16 -0.58
C CYS A 58 -17.21 -12.16 0.27
N LYS A 59 -17.76 -12.56 1.42
CA LYS A 59 -17.04 -13.31 2.45
C LYS A 59 -16.59 -14.71 2.03
N ALA A 60 -17.33 -15.37 1.14
CA ALA A 60 -17.00 -16.71 0.62
C ALA A 60 -16.00 -16.70 -0.53
N LEU A 61 -15.64 -15.53 -1.09
CA LEU A 61 -14.72 -15.43 -2.21
C LEU A 61 -13.31 -15.80 -1.75
N THR A 62 -12.76 -16.90 -2.27
CA THR A 62 -11.44 -17.43 -1.87
C THR A 62 -10.32 -17.06 -2.84
N THR A 63 -10.68 -16.87 -4.11
CA THR A 63 -9.80 -16.41 -5.19
C THR A 63 -10.53 -15.39 -6.04
N LEU A 64 -9.80 -14.39 -6.54
CA LEU A 64 -10.33 -13.40 -7.46
C LEU A 64 -9.19 -12.89 -8.35
N ASP A 65 -9.36 -13.04 -9.66
CA ASP A 65 -8.43 -12.47 -10.64
C ASP A 65 -8.93 -11.09 -11.10
N VAL A 66 -8.19 -10.05 -10.74
CA VAL A 66 -8.40 -8.66 -11.20
C VAL A 66 -7.19 -8.12 -11.96
N SER A 67 -6.23 -8.98 -12.33
CA SER A 67 -4.99 -8.57 -13.00
C SER A 67 -5.23 -7.88 -14.34
N GLY A 68 -6.33 -8.23 -15.02
CA GLY A 68 -6.76 -7.60 -16.28
C GLY A 68 -7.43 -6.23 -16.14
N PHE A 69 -7.62 -5.70 -14.92
CA PHE A 69 -8.32 -4.43 -14.73
C PHE A 69 -7.43 -3.24 -15.12
N ASN A 70 -7.84 -2.50 -16.14
CA ASN A 70 -7.30 -1.18 -16.45
C ASN A 70 -7.92 -0.14 -15.49
N THR A 71 -7.14 0.24 -14.49
CA THR A 71 -7.55 1.18 -13.45
C THR A 71 -7.09 2.62 -13.70
N ALA A 72 -6.51 2.92 -14.87
CA ALA A 72 -5.91 4.23 -15.16
C ALA A 72 -6.86 5.43 -15.03
N LYS A 73 -8.17 5.22 -15.20
CA LYS A 73 -9.20 6.27 -15.05
C LYS A 73 -9.96 6.20 -13.72
N VAL A 74 -9.70 5.19 -12.89
CA VAL A 74 -10.42 4.99 -11.63
C VAL A 74 -9.96 6.04 -10.63
N SER A 75 -10.92 6.81 -10.12
CA SER A 75 -10.68 7.82 -9.08
C SER A 75 -11.23 7.41 -7.71
N ASN A 76 -12.11 6.41 -7.66
CA ASN A 76 -12.75 5.93 -6.44
C ASN A 76 -12.64 4.40 -6.32
N MET A 77 -11.84 3.95 -5.35
CA MET A 77 -11.64 2.54 -4.97
C MET A 77 -12.14 2.22 -3.55
N ARG A 78 -12.90 3.13 -2.94
CA ARG A 78 -13.46 2.98 -1.59
C ARG A 78 -14.10 1.61 -1.40
N ASN A 79 -13.81 0.92 -0.30
CA ASN A 79 -14.39 -0.37 0.07
C ASN A 79 -14.25 -1.51 -0.96
N MET A 80 -13.47 -1.38 -2.05
CA MET A 80 -13.56 -2.29 -3.20
C MET A 80 -13.53 -3.78 -2.81
N PHE A 81 -12.67 -4.15 -1.86
CA PHE A 81 -12.51 -5.50 -1.33
C PHE A 81 -12.87 -5.61 0.16
N SER A 82 -13.44 -4.58 0.78
CA SER A 82 -13.72 -4.57 2.21
C SER A 82 -14.52 -5.80 2.64
N SER A 83 -14.13 -6.44 3.74
CA SER A 83 -14.75 -7.64 4.31
C SER A 83 -14.78 -8.85 3.37
N CYS A 84 -13.86 -8.94 2.39
CA CYS A 84 -13.59 -10.16 1.64
C CYS A 84 -12.73 -11.11 2.49
N SER A 85 -13.25 -11.56 3.63
CA SER A 85 -12.51 -12.35 4.62
C SER A 85 -12.03 -13.71 4.13
N GLY A 86 -12.58 -14.23 3.03
CA GLY A 86 -12.19 -15.50 2.41
C GLY A 86 -10.94 -15.41 1.52
N LEU A 87 -10.58 -14.21 1.04
CA LEU A 87 -9.42 -14.02 0.17
C LEU A 87 -8.14 -14.19 0.99
N THR A 88 -7.29 -15.13 0.59
CA THR A 88 -5.99 -15.39 1.24
C THR A 88 -4.81 -14.67 0.57
N SER A 89 -4.96 -14.42 -0.73
CA SER A 89 -4.08 -13.60 -1.57
C SER A 89 -4.93 -12.85 -2.60
N LEU A 90 -4.47 -11.68 -3.03
CA LEU A 90 -5.10 -10.89 -4.09
C LEU A 90 -4.01 -10.13 -4.85
N ASP A 91 -3.91 -10.34 -6.15
CA ASP A 91 -2.97 -9.59 -6.99
C ASP A 91 -3.60 -8.26 -7.43
N VAL A 92 -3.07 -7.16 -6.88
CA VAL A 92 -3.40 -5.78 -7.25
C VAL A 92 -2.15 -5.00 -7.68
N SER A 93 -1.04 -5.71 -7.96
CA SER A 93 0.25 -5.10 -8.26
C SER A 93 0.24 -4.31 -9.58
N GLY A 94 -0.67 -4.68 -10.50
CA GLY A 94 -0.89 -4.01 -11.79
C GLY A 94 -1.83 -2.81 -11.74
N PHE A 95 -2.39 -2.46 -10.58
CA PHE A 95 -3.32 -1.32 -10.49
C PHE A 95 -2.58 0.02 -10.67
N ILE A 96 -3.15 0.88 -11.51
CA ILE A 96 -2.69 2.25 -11.76
C ILE A 96 -3.48 3.18 -10.83
N THR A 97 -2.83 3.70 -9.78
CA THR A 97 -3.49 4.49 -8.74
C THR A 97 -3.28 6.00 -8.86
N THR A 98 -2.61 6.48 -9.91
CA THR A 98 -2.24 7.90 -10.12
C THR A 98 -3.42 8.87 -10.19
N ASN A 99 -4.65 8.37 -10.34
CA ASN A 99 -5.88 9.16 -10.36
C ASN A 99 -6.80 8.90 -9.16
N VAL A 100 -6.44 7.98 -8.26
CA VAL A 100 -7.26 7.61 -7.11
C VAL A 100 -7.24 8.73 -6.07
N GLY A 101 -8.41 9.26 -5.74
CA GLY A 101 -8.59 10.26 -4.68
C GLY A 101 -9.16 9.66 -3.39
N ASP A 102 -9.89 8.55 -3.49
CA ASP A 102 -10.52 7.85 -2.37
C ASP A 102 -10.25 6.35 -2.44
N MET A 103 -9.60 5.81 -1.41
CA MET A 103 -9.35 4.38 -1.20
C MET A 103 -9.74 3.96 0.23
N ASN A 104 -10.62 4.73 0.88
CA ASN A 104 -11.09 4.46 2.23
C ASN A 104 -11.56 3.01 2.38
N MET A 105 -11.05 2.33 3.41
CA MET A 105 -11.42 0.95 3.75
C MET A 105 -11.26 -0.06 2.59
N MET A 106 -10.40 0.19 1.60
CA MET A 106 -10.28 -0.66 0.39
C MET A 106 -10.07 -2.15 0.72
N PHE A 107 -9.26 -2.47 1.73
CA PHE A 107 -9.02 -3.83 2.23
C PHE A 107 -9.51 -4.04 3.66
N GLY A 108 -10.30 -3.12 4.21
CA GLY A 108 -10.74 -3.20 5.61
C GLY A 108 -11.53 -4.50 5.89
N ASN A 109 -11.14 -5.23 6.92
CA ASN A 109 -11.63 -6.55 7.34
C ASN A 109 -11.36 -7.69 6.34
N CYS A 110 -10.34 -7.58 5.49
CA CYS A 110 -9.83 -8.72 4.74
C CYS A 110 -8.99 -9.63 5.65
N THR A 111 -9.63 -10.25 6.64
CA THR A 111 -8.95 -11.06 7.67
C THR A 111 -8.23 -12.28 7.11
N GLY A 112 -8.57 -12.74 5.91
CA GLY A 112 -7.91 -13.88 5.25
C GLY A 112 -6.56 -13.52 4.61
N LEU A 113 -6.33 -12.25 4.24
CA LEU A 113 -5.15 -11.87 3.46
C LEU A 113 -3.87 -12.09 4.28
N THR A 114 -2.96 -12.87 3.70
CA THR A 114 -1.64 -13.18 4.26
C THR A 114 -0.53 -12.38 3.58
N THR A 115 -0.73 -12.03 2.30
CA THR A 115 0.18 -11.21 1.49
C THR A 115 -0.63 -10.22 0.67
N LEU A 116 -0.08 -9.03 0.45
CA LEU A 116 -0.69 -8.00 -0.40
C LEU A 116 0.40 -7.08 -0.94
N ASP A 117 0.60 -7.07 -2.27
CA ASP A 117 1.56 -6.17 -2.92
C ASP A 117 0.88 -4.87 -3.36
N VAL A 118 1.20 -3.80 -2.64
CA VAL A 118 0.79 -2.40 -2.93
C VAL A 118 2.02 -1.48 -3.05
N SER A 119 3.20 -2.07 -3.22
CA SER A 119 4.50 -1.38 -3.14
C SER A 119 4.70 -0.34 -4.25
N ARG A 120 3.96 -0.46 -5.36
CA ARG A 120 4.04 0.39 -6.56
C ARG A 120 2.94 1.46 -6.65
N TRP A 121 2.06 1.53 -5.66
CA TRP A 121 0.93 2.44 -5.72
C TRP A 121 1.39 3.89 -5.52
N ASP A 122 0.98 4.75 -6.45
CA ASP A 122 1.03 6.20 -6.29
C ASP A 122 -0.24 6.66 -5.56
N THR A 123 -0.06 7.21 -4.36
CA THR A 123 -1.16 7.73 -3.52
C THR A 123 -1.18 9.25 -3.45
N GLY A 124 -0.44 9.95 -4.32
CA GLY A 124 -0.22 11.40 -4.25
C GLY A 124 -1.47 12.27 -4.40
N LYS A 125 -2.62 11.69 -4.82
CA LYS A 125 -3.93 12.37 -4.87
C LYS A 125 -4.90 11.95 -3.77
N VAL A 126 -4.55 10.96 -2.96
CA VAL A 126 -5.41 10.42 -1.90
C VAL A 126 -5.43 11.39 -0.72
N ASN A 127 -6.63 11.68 -0.20
CA ASN A 127 -6.79 12.55 0.98
C ASN A 127 -7.32 11.82 2.23
N ASP A 128 -7.90 10.63 2.07
CA ASP A 128 -8.51 9.82 3.12
C ASP A 128 -8.03 8.36 3.01
N MET A 129 -7.23 7.94 4.00
CA MET A 129 -6.72 6.58 4.17
C MET A 129 -7.32 5.89 5.40
N THR A 130 -8.48 6.36 5.88
CA THR A 130 -9.14 5.76 7.03
C THR A 130 -9.48 4.29 6.71
N TYR A 131 -9.17 3.39 7.65
CA TYR A 131 -9.46 1.95 7.57
C TYR A 131 -8.83 1.14 6.43
N VAL A 132 -7.91 1.68 5.62
CA VAL A 132 -7.43 1.00 4.38
C VAL A 132 -7.05 -0.47 4.63
N PHE A 133 -6.30 -0.74 5.71
CA PHE A 133 -5.88 -2.09 6.12
C PHE A 133 -6.51 -2.55 7.44
N SER A 134 -7.46 -1.80 8.01
CA SER A 134 -8.09 -2.13 9.30
C SER A 134 -8.60 -3.57 9.33
N GLY A 135 -8.27 -4.35 10.34
CA GLY A 135 -8.72 -5.73 10.49
C GLY A 135 -8.07 -6.73 9.53
N CYS A 136 -7.00 -6.36 8.82
CA CYS A 136 -6.16 -7.32 8.10
C CYS A 136 -5.28 -8.11 9.08
N THR A 137 -5.93 -8.95 9.90
CA THR A 137 -5.32 -9.62 11.06
C THR A 137 -4.20 -10.60 10.71
N ASN A 138 -4.10 -11.02 9.44
CA ASN A 138 -3.12 -12.01 8.99
C ASN A 138 -1.95 -11.46 8.17
N LEU A 139 -1.94 -10.16 7.82
CA LEU A 139 -0.81 -9.54 7.14
C LEU A 139 0.38 -9.40 8.10
N GLU A 140 1.56 -9.85 7.68
CA GLU A 140 2.78 -9.79 8.49
C GLU A 140 3.67 -8.59 8.15
N THR A 141 3.68 -8.18 6.88
CA THR A 141 4.47 -7.06 6.38
C THR A 141 3.67 -6.27 5.36
N LEU A 142 3.83 -4.94 5.36
CA LEU A 142 3.31 -4.06 4.32
C LEU A 142 4.44 -3.22 3.75
N ASP A 143 4.52 -3.19 2.43
CA ASP A 143 5.42 -2.29 1.72
C ASP A 143 4.64 -1.12 1.13
N LEU A 144 4.82 0.05 1.75
CA LEU A 144 4.22 1.32 1.36
C LEU A 144 5.31 2.29 0.89
N SER A 145 6.47 1.79 0.45
CA SER A 145 7.64 2.62 0.15
C SER A 145 7.42 3.66 -0.96
N SER A 146 6.56 3.36 -1.93
CA SER A 146 6.19 4.31 -3.00
C SER A 146 5.03 5.24 -2.65
N TRP A 147 4.42 5.08 -1.47
CA TRP A 147 3.24 5.88 -1.11
C TRP A 147 3.64 7.33 -0.85
N ASN A 148 2.95 8.25 -1.52
CA ASN A 148 3.02 9.68 -1.25
C ASN A 148 1.79 10.08 -0.42
N THR A 149 2.00 10.40 0.85
CA THR A 149 0.92 10.75 1.79
C THR A 149 0.83 12.25 2.08
N SER A 150 1.51 13.09 1.31
CA SER A 150 1.58 14.55 1.54
C SER A 150 0.23 15.28 1.55
N LEU A 151 -0.78 14.75 0.86
CA LEU A 151 -2.14 15.31 0.83
C LEU A 151 -3.11 14.60 1.80
N VAL A 152 -2.67 13.57 2.52
CA VAL A 152 -3.55 12.76 3.36
C VAL A 152 -3.87 13.52 4.65
N THR A 153 -5.17 13.73 4.89
CA THR A 153 -5.67 14.42 6.09
C THR A 153 -6.25 13.46 7.12
N LYS A 154 -6.63 12.24 6.71
CA LYS A 154 -7.24 11.23 7.59
C LYS A 154 -6.53 9.90 7.44
N MET A 155 -6.03 9.37 8.56
CA MET A 155 -5.40 8.05 8.68
C MET A 155 -5.97 7.27 9.88
N GLY A 156 -7.17 7.66 10.35
CA GLY A 156 -7.83 6.99 11.48
C GLY A 156 -7.96 5.50 11.24
N GLN A 157 -7.60 4.70 12.23
CA GLN A 157 -7.72 3.24 12.18
C GLN A 157 -7.12 2.56 10.93
N MET A 158 -6.15 3.19 10.25
CA MET A 158 -5.60 2.68 8.98
C MET A 158 -5.05 1.26 9.11
N PHE A 159 -4.40 0.93 10.23
CA PHE A 159 -3.86 -0.39 10.56
C PHE A 159 -4.53 -1.00 11.79
N TYR A 160 -5.68 -0.49 12.22
CA TYR A 160 -6.38 -0.97 13.41
C TYR A 160 -6.55 -2.50 13.36
N ASN A 161 -6.22 -3.20 14.45
CA ASN A 161 -6.34 -4.65 14.55
C ASN A 161 -5.56 -5.46 13.49
N CYS A 162 -4.42 -4.94 13.01
CA CYS A 162 -3.45 -5.72 12.24
C CYS A 162 -2.51 -6.50 13.18
N GLY A 163 -3.04 -7.43 13.96
CA GLY A 163 -2.32 -8.08 15.06
C GLY A 163 -1.11 -8.95 14.68
N LYS A 164 -0.96 -9.33 13.40
CA LYS A 164 0.24 -10.01 12.89
C LYS A 164 1.27 -9.10 12.24
N LEU A 165 0.93 -7.84 12.01
CA LEU A 165 1.80 -6.90 11.31
C LEU A 165 3.03 -6.63 12.16
N THR A 166 4.19 -7.02 11.64
CA THR A 166 5.50 -6.87 12.29
C THR A 166 6.25 -5.65 11.77
N THR A 167 6.12 -5.36 10.47
CA THR A 167 6.90 -4.34 9.78
C THR A 167 6.03 -3.58 8.77
N ILE A 168 6.15 -2.25 8.77
CA ILE A 168 5.61 -1.38 7.73
C ILE A 168 6.78 -0.64 7.09
N TYR A 169 7.04 -0.90 5.82
CA TYR A 169 8.06 -0.18 5.06
C TYR A 169 7.49 1.09 4.45
N VAL A 170 8.23 2.19 4.57
CA VAL A 170 7.88 3.49 3.98
C VAL A 170 9.10 4.16 3.35
N GLY A 171 8.86 5.00 2.35
CA GLY A 171 9.88 5.82 1.70
C GLY A 171 9.75 7.29 2.08
N SER A 172 10.52 8.15 1.39
CA SER A 172 10.53 9.60 1.62
C SER A 172 9.19 10.29 1.36
N GLY A 173 8.32 9.68 0.55
CA GLY A 173 6.96 10.13 0.26
C GLY A 173 5.98 10.02 1.45
N TRP A 174 6.34 9.28 2.49
CA TRP A 174 5.52 9.15 3.69
C TRP A 174 5.63 10.40 4.56
N LYS A 175 4.63 11.29 4.44
CA LYS A 175 4.49 12.54 5.20
C LYS A 175 3.20 12.52 6.01
N THR A 176 3.26 12.96 7.25
CA THR A 176 2.11 13.01 8.15
C THR A 176 1.72 14.43 8.60
N SER A 177 2.41 15.45 8.09
CA SER A 177 2.21 16.86 8.48
C SER A 177 0.82 17.42 8.16
N ALA A 178 0.11 16.84 7.19
CA ALA A 178 -1.25 17.24 6.83
C ALA A 178 -2.35 16.47 7.59
N VAL A 179 -1.98 15.45 8.38
CA VAL A 179 -2.94 14.56 9.04
C VAL A 179 -3.60 15.27 10.22
N THR A 180 -4.92 15.39 10.17
CA THR A 180 -5.76 16.01 11.20
C THR A 180 -6.62 14.99 11.96
N SER A 181 -6.78 13.78 11.43
CA SER A 181 -7.51 12.68 12.09
C SER A 181 -6.73 11.37 11.98
N SER A 182 -6.37 10.79 13.13
CA SER A 182 -5.51 9.61 13.20
C SER A 182 -5.83 8.69 14.39
N THR A 183 -7.00 8.86 14.99
CA THR A 183 -7.48 8.06 16.12
C THR A 183 -7.30 6.57 15.83
N ASP A 184 -6.71 5.86 16.78
CA ASP A 184 -6.56 4.39 16.76
C ASP A 184 -5.83 3.81 15.52
N MET A 185 -4.97 4.60 14.85
CA MET A 185 -4.25 4.17 13.63
C MET A 185 -3.58 2.80 13.79
N PHE A 186 -2.90 2.57 14.92
CA PHE A 186 -2.15 1.34 15.22
C PHE A 186 -2.75 0.51 16.35
N THR A 187 -3.93 0.85 16.86
CA THR A 187 -4.53 0.12 18.00
C THR A 187 -4.64 -1.38 17.69
N TYR A 188 -4.18 -2.22 18.61
CA TYR A 188 -4.07 -3.69 18.47
C TYR A 188 -3.03 -4.21 17.44
N CYS A 189 -2.09 -3.39 16.97
CA CYS A 189 -0.91 -3.84 16.21
C CYS A 189 0.18 -4.41 17.13
N THR A 190 -0.15 -5.40 17.95
CA THR A 190 0.68 -5.83 19.09
C THR A 190 2.04 -6.42 18.74
N LYS A 191 2.27 -6.80 17.48
CA LYS A 191 3.55 -7.31 16.98
C LYS A 191 4.38 -6.29 16.21
N LEU A 192 3.88 -5.07 16.04
CA LEU A 192 4.55 -4.06 15.23
C LEU A 192 5.82 -3.57 15.91
N VAL A 193 6.92 -3.54 15.16
CA VAL A 193 8.22 -3.06 15.59
C VAL A 193 8.75 -2.09 14.53
N GLY A 194 9.13 -0.89 14.96
CA GLY A 194 9.81 0.08 14.11
C GLY A 194 11.20 -0.39 13.69
N GLY A 195 11.74 0.19 12.63
CA GLY A 195 13.02 -0.23 12.04
C GLY A 195 14.23 -0.15 12.98
N ALA A 196 14.14 0.64 14.06
CA ALA A 196 15.16 0.78 15.09
C ALA A 196 14.77 0.11 16.42
N GLY A 197 13.75 -0.76 16.42
CA GLY A 197 13.36 -1.60 17.55
C GLY A 197 12.26 -1.03 18.45
N THR A 198 11.65 0.10 18.11
CA THR A 198 10.50 0.63 18.87
C THR A 198 9.32 -0.33 18.78
N THR A 199 8.98 -0.99 19.89
CA THR A 199 7.85 -1.93 19.96
C THR A 199 6.52 -1.21 20.18
N TYR A 200 5.43 -1.79 19.68
CA TYR A 200 4.07 -1.33 19.93
C TYR A 200 3.80 -0.94 21.39
N ASN A 201 3.12 0.19 21.56
CA ASN A 201 2.64 0.71 22.83
C ASN A 201 1.20 1.22 22.67
N SER A 202 0.28 0.71 23.51
CA SER A 202 -1.15 1.04 23.44
C SER A 202 -1.49 2.49 23.79
N SER A 203 -0.58 3.24 24.42
CA SER A 203 -0.73 4.68 24.66
C SER A 203 -0.26 5.54 23.48
N HIS A 204 0.33 4.93 22.45
CA HIS A 204 0.91 5.60 21.29
C HIS A 204 0.41 4.93 20.02
N THR A 205 -0.85 5.20 19.66
CA THR A 205 -1.52 4.50 18.55
C THR A 205 -1.94 5.43 17.42
N ASP A 206 -1.64 6.72 17.51
CA ASP A 206 -2.00 7.73 16.53
C ASP A 206 -0.85 8.06 15.58
N VAL A 207 -1.01 9.14 14.81
CA VAL A 207 -0.02 9.62 13.84
C VAL A 207 1.32 10.00 14.47
N GLY A 208 1.38 10.23 15.78
CA GLY A 208 2.61 10.54 16.50
C GLY A 208 3.68 9.46 16.32
N TYR A 209 3.30 8.21 16.06
CA TYR A 209 4.23 7.09 15.80
C TYR A 209 4.24 6.62 14.33
N ALA A 210 3.45 7.26 13.46
CA ALA A 210 3.44 7.01 12.01
C ALA A 210 4.62 7.73 11.31
N ARG A 211 5.83 7.49 11.80
CA ARG A 211 7.10 8.03 11.29
C ARG A 211 8.16 6.95 11.25
N ILE A 212 9.20 7.17 10.44
CA ILE A 212 10.39 6.32 10.44
C ILE A 212 10.96 6.28 11.85
N ASP A 213 11.18 5.08 12.35
CA ASP A 213 11.70 4.83 13.68
C ASP A 213 13.17 5.24 13.78
N GLY A 214 13.47 6.22 14.61
CA GLY A 214 14.84 6.61 14.97
C GLY A 214 15.23 6.12 16.37
N GLY A 215 14.55 5.08 16.89
CA GLY A 215 14.85 4.49 18.18
C GLY A 215 14.47 5.39 19.34
N THR A 216 15.26 5.37 20.43
CA THR A 216 14.91 6.06 21.68
C THR A 216 14.81 7.58 21.56
N SER A 217 15.49 8.22 20.60
CA SER A 217 15.42 9.66 20.37
C SER A 217 14.16 10.10 19.67
N THR A 218 13.67 9.28 18.74
CA THR A 218 12.51 9.60 17.88
C THR A 218 11.76 8.31 17.57
N PRO A 219 11.05 7.73 18.56
CA PRO A 219 10.41 6.43 18.40
C PRO A 219 9.31 6.50 17.34
N GLY A 220 9.23 5.49 16.49
CA GLY A 220 8.22 5.35 15.44
C GLY A 220 7.97 3.88 15.12
N TYR A 221 6.90 3.59 14.38
CA TYR A 221 6.57 2.21 13.99
C TYR A 221 6.94 1.86 12.56
N LEU A 222 7.49 2.81 11.80
CA LEU A 222 7.76 2.61 10.38
C LEU A 222 9.25 2.31 10.16
N THR A 223 9.50 1.44 9.20
CA THR A 223 10.85 1.07 8.75
C THR A 223 11.13 1.78 7.44
N ALA A 224 12.26 2.46 7.35
CA ALA A 224 12.64 3.08 6.09
C ALA A 224 12.98 2.01 5.05
N LYS A 225 12.43 2.15 3.85
CA LYS A 225 12.80 1.37 2.67
C LYS A 225 13.05 2.35 1.54
N PHE A 226 14.32 2.47 1.19
CA PHE A 226 14.79 3.46 0.23
C PHE A 226 14.65 2.92 -1.19
N LYS A 227 14.41 3.81 -2.15
CA LYS A 227 14.59 3.45 -3.55
C LYS A 227 16.06 3.10 -3.74
N ARG A 228 16.35 2.03 -4.48
CA ARG A 228 17.73 1.66 -4.76
C ARG A 228 18.42 2.82 -5.47
N GLY A 229 19.46 3.37 -4.86
CA GLY A 229 20.20 4.53 -5.35
C GLY A 229 19.72 5.90 -4.84
N ASP A 230 18.63 5.99 -4.09
CA ASP A 230 18.21 7.22 -3.38
C ASP A 230 19.00 7.31 -2.07
N VAL A 231 20.26 7.72 -2.20
CA VAL A 231 21.24 7.76 -1.11
C VAL A 231 20.95 8.95 -0.19
N ASN A 232 20.39 10.03 -0.72
CA ASN A 232 20.14 11.25 0.03
C ASN A 232 18.74 11.33 0.67
N MET A 233 17.88 10.35 0.40
CA MET A 233 16.52 10.21 0.93
C MET A 233 15.56 11.32 0.50
N ASP A 234 15.81 11.97 -0.65
CA ASP A 234 14.94 13.00 -1.22
C ASP A 234 13.77 12.40 -2.03
N GLY A 235 13.82 11.09 -2.34
CA GLY A 235 12.79 10.37 -3.08
C GLY A 235 13.03 10.27 -4.58
N GLU A 236 14.07 10.91 -5.09
CA GLU A 236 14.55 10.80 -6.45
C GLU A 236 15.84 9.96 -6.49
N VAL A 237 16.20 9.46 -7.67
CA VAL A 237 17.49 8.80 -7.89
C VAL A 237 18.17 9.58 -9.00
N ASN A 238 19.02 10.53 -8.62
CA ASN A 238 19.62 11.49 -9.53
C ASN A 238 21.04 11.91 -9.09
N VAL A 239 21.60 12.95 -9.70
CA VAL A 239 22.99 13.39 -9.45
C VAL A 239 23.21 13.92 -8.02
N SER A 240 22.17 14.38 -7.33
CA SER A 240 22.26 14.76 -5.92
C SER A 240 22.61 13.55 -5.03
N ASP A 241 22.14 12.35 -5.36
CA ASP A 241 22.50 11.10 -4.68
C ASP A 241 23.97 10.75 -4.90
N VAL A 242 24.47 10.93 -6.13
CA VAL A 242 25.90 10.75 -6.44
C VAL A 242 26.74 11.68 -5.58
N THR A 243 26.33 12.93 -5.47
CA THR A 243 27.02 13.94 -4.66
C THR A 243 27.03 13.54 -3.18
N MET A 244 25.90 13.08 -2.65
CA MET A 244 25.81 12.63 -1.26
C MET A 244 26.64 11.36 -1.01
N LEU A 245 26.58 10.39 -1.92
CA LEU A 245 27.36 9.16 -1.81
C LEU A 245 28.86 9.43 -1.85
N VAL A 246 29.32 10.32 -2.74
CA VAL A 246 30.71 10.77 -2.77
C VAL A 246 31.10 11.47 -1.46
N SER A 247 30.22 12.32 -0.91
CA SER A 247 30.44 12.95 0.41
C SER A 247 30.62 11.91 1.52
N MET A 248 29.83 10.83 1.50
CA MET A 248 29.95 9.73 2.47
C MET A 248 31.26 8.95 2.32
N ILE A 249 31.64 8.60 1.09
CA ILE A 249 32.89 7.88 0.80
C ILE A 249 34.12 8.71 1.21
N LEU A 250 34.06 10.03 1.01
CA LEU A 250 35.13 10.95 1.42
C LEU A 250 35.15 11.23 2.93
N GLY A 251 34.21 10.69 3.71
CA GLY A 251 34.12 10.90 5.16
C GLY A 251 33.59 12.27 5.57
N ASN A 252 33.04 13.06 4.63
CA ASN A 252 32.41 14.34 4.91
C ASN A 252 31.01 14.18 5.51
N THR A 253 30.40 13.00 5.38
CA THR A 253 29.08 12.66 5.91
C THR A 253 29.08 11.19 6.35
N ALA A 254 28.38 10.85 7.44
CA ALA A 254 28.28 9.46 7.87
C ALA A 254 27.48 8.63 6.84
N PRO A 255 27.95 7.43 6.43
CA PRO A 255 27.19 6.53 5.58
C PRO A 255 25.86 6.13 6.23
N ASN A 256 24.81 6.07 5.43
CA ASN A 256 23.51 5.54 5.83
C ASN A 256 23.28 4.16 5.19
N ALA A 257 22.16 3.50 5.53
CA ALA A 257 21.83 2.18 5.02
C ALA A 257 21.59 2.13 3.49
N ALA A 258 21.43 3.26 2.81
CA ALA A 258 21.27 3.36 1.35
C ALA A 258 22.61 3.57 0.62
N ALA A 259 23.72 3.81 1.34
CA ALA A 259 25.01 4.13 0.73
C ALA A 259 25.67 2.93 0.02
N ASN A 260 25.32 1.70 0.39
CA ASN A 260 25.74 0.48 -0.31
C ASN A 260 24.74 0.17 -1.43
N VAL A 261 25.02 0.70 -2.62
CA VAL A 261 24.12 0.67 -3.78
C VAL A 261 24.26 -0.63 -4.56
N ASN A 262 25.47 -1.21 -4.56
CA ASN A 262 25.78 -2.44 -5.29
C ASN A 262 25.42 -3.71 -4.47
N GLY A 263 25.21 -3.60 -3.16
CA GLY A 263 24.84 -4.68 -2.25
C GLY A 263 26.01 -5.54 -1.77
N ASP A 264 27.26 -5.08 -1.90
CA ASP A 264 28.45 -5.76 -1.37
C ASP A 264 28.62 -5.49 0.14
N THR A 265 29.83 -5.53 0.70
CA THR A 265 30.05 -5.24 2.13
C THR A 265 30.60 -3.84 2.42
N ASP A 266 31.04 -3.10 1.40
CA ASP A 266 31.90 -1.93 1.54
C ASP A 266 31.34 -0.72 0.80
N VAL A 267 31.08 0.39 1.50
CA VAL A 267 30.68 1.65 0.84
C VAL A 267 31.89 2.32 0.19
N ASN A 268 31.99 2.26 -1.14
CA ASN A 268 33.15 2.72 -1.91
C ASN A 268 32.81 3.23 -3.33
N VAL A 269 33.82 3.51 -4.16
CA VAL A 269 33.65 4.07 -5.52
C VAL A 269 32.85 3.15 -6.46
N SER A 270 32.81 1.84 -6.19
CA SER A 270 31.98 0.91 -6.96
C SER A 270 30.49 1.15 -6.74
N ASP A 271 30.06 1.64 -5.56
CA ASP A 271 28.69 2.09 -5.32
C ASP A 271 28.32 3.30 -6.16
N VAL A 272 29.25 4.24 -6.36
CA VAL A 272 29.06 5.39 -7.25
C VAL A 272 28.82 4.90 -8.68
N THR A 273 29.57 3.88 -9.11
CA THR A 273 29.41 3.29 -10.45
C THR A 273 28.05 2.60 -10.60
N ALA A 274 27.63 1.84 -9.59
CA ALA A 274 26.30 1.22 -9.56
C ALA A 274 25.19 2.27 -9.56
N LEU A 275 25.33 3.33 -8.78
CA LEU A 275 24.37 4.43 -8.73
C LEU A 275 24.25 5.16 -10.08
N VAL A 276 25.37 5.47 -10.72
CA VAL A 276 25.37 6.08 -12.06
C VAL A 276 24.68 5.17 -13.07
N SER A 277 24.90 3.85 -12.99
CA SER A 277 24.24 2.88 -13.88
C SER A 277 22.71 2.89 -13.68
N ILE A 278 22.24 2.94 -12.43
CA ILE A 278 20.82 3.08 -12.08
C ILE A 278 20.24 4.37 -12.68
N ILE A 279 20.91 5.50 -12.49
CA ILE A 279 20.46 6.81 -13.02
C ILE A 279 20.36 6.80 -14.54
N LEU A 280 21.29 6.12 -15.22
CA LEU A 280 21.32 6.02 -16.68
C LEU A 280 20.39 4.93 -17.24
N GLY A 281 19.72 4.14 -16.39
CA GLY A 281 18.88 3.02 -16.80
C GLY A 281 19.67 1.88 -17.46
N GLN A 282 20.94 1.74 -17.13
CA GLN A 282 21.84 0.69 -17.62
C GLN A 282 21.87 -0.41 -16.56
N ASN A 283 21.26 -1.56 -16.85
CA ASN A 283 21.30 -2.76 -15.98
C ASN A 283 22.50 -3.64 -16.31
#